data_AF-A0A1B0GQ45-F1
#
_entry.id   AF-A0A1B0GQ45-F1
#
_cell.length_a   1.000
_cell.length_b   1.000
_cell.length_c   1.000
_cell.angle_alpha   90.00
_cell.angle_beta   90.00
_cell.angle_gamma   90.00
#
_symmetry.space_group_name_H-M   'P 1'
#
loop_
_entity.id
_entity.type
_entity.pdbx_description
1 polymer ?
#
loop_
_entity_poly.entity_id
_entity_poly.type
_entity_poly.pdbx_seq_one_letter_code
_entity_poly.pdbx_strand_id
1 'polypeptide(L)'
;MVMFTQNKINPFLYSTSSKAMKAFIEANFKMIDLNSDGIINLEEYRYNCITRIAVDDIKVVDEGFNRLLNVLMKNMSRDDDRKRGGLTLSRYQELYSHYLGNLDEKNPGVTLFGPLNN
;
A
#
# COMPACT_ATOMS: atom_id res chain seq x y z
N MET A 1 -13.13 20.73 18.83
CA MET A 1 -13.82 19.43 18.89
C MET A 1 -14.09 18.97 17.48
N VAL A 2 -13.19 18.17 16.89
CA VAL A 2 -13.40 17.59 15.56
C VAL A 2 -14.09 16.25 15.80
N MET A 3 -15.36 16.16 15.41
CA MET A 3 -16.17 14.96 15.51
C MET A 3 -15.62 13.91 14.55
N PHE A 4 -15.12 12.78 15.06
CA PHE A 4 -14.90 11.57 14.29
C PHE A 4 -16.24 10.84 14.18
N THR A 5 -16.98 11.05 13.10
CA THR A 5 -18.12 10.19 12.75
C THR A 5 -17.65 9.04 11.87
N GLN A 6 -18.27 7.89 12.11
CA GLN A 6 -17.91 6.55 11.68
C GLN A 6 -17.86 6.34 10.14
N ASN A 7 -16.97 5.44 9.72
CA ASN A 7 -17.08 4.55 8.55
C ASN A 7 -16.98 5.11 7.13
N LYS A 8 -16.40 6.28 6.90
CA LYS A 8 -15.90 6.64 5.56
C LYS A 8 -14.45 7.06 5.64
N ILE A 9 -13.60 6.26 5.02
CA ILE A 9 -12.20 6.58 4.70
C ILE A 9 -12.18 8.03 4.22
N ASN A 10 -11.42 8.91 4.86
CA ASN A 10 -11.23 10.24 4.31
C ASN A 10 -10.31 10.09 3.08
N PRO A 11 -10.82 10.20 1.84
CA PRO A 11 -9.98 10.06 0.64
C PRO A 11 -8.92 11.18 0.56
N PHE A 12 -9.02 12.18 1.45
CA PHE A 12 -8.10 13.29 1.59
C PHE A 12 -7.11 13.10 2.77
N LEU A 13 -7.03 11.93 3.41
CA LEU A 13 -6.12 11.74 4.55
C LEU A 13 -4.67 12.05 4.15
N TYR A 14 -4.20 11.54 3.00
CA TYR A 14 -2.89 11.92 2.47
C TYR A 14 -2.81 13.42 2.11
N SER A 15 -3.80 13.96 1.38
CA SER A 15 -3.71 15.33 0.88
C SER A 15 -3.75 16.38 2.00
N THR A 16 -4.41 16.08 3.11
CA THR A 16 -4.49 16.92 4.33
C THR A 16 -3.39 16.60 5.35
N SER A 17 -2.55 15.59 5.10
CA SER A 17 -1.42 15.24 5.98
C SER A 17 -0.33 16.33 6.01
N SER A 18 0.41 16.38 7.11
CA SER A 18 1.54 17.29 7.29
C SER A 18 2.63 17.07 6.23
N LYS A 19 3.41 18.12 5.93
CA LYS A 19 4.55 18.01 5.00
C LYS A 19 5.54 16.91 5.43
N ALA A 20 5.77 16.78 6.73
CA ALA A 20 6.65 15.75 7.29
C ALA A 20 6.12 14.34 7.00
N MET A 21 4.81 14.11 7.13
CA MET A 21 4.21 12.81 6.82
C MET A 21 4.29 12.48 5.33
N LYS A 22 4.05 13.45 4.45
CA LYS A 22 4.20 13.26 3.00
C LYS A 22 5.64 12.90 2.63
N ALA A 23 6.61 13.64 3.16
CA ALA A 23 8.03 13.36 2.95
C ALA A 23 8.45 11.98 3.49
N PHE A 24 7.89 11.57 4.64
CA PHE A 24 8.13 10.24 5.20
C PHE A 24 7.57 9.13 4.29
N ILE A 25 6.33 9.28 3.79
CA ILE A 25 5.72 8.30 2.88
C ILE A 25 6.54 8.19 1.58
N GLU A 26 6.96 9.32 1.00
CA GLU A 26 7.80 9.34 -0.20
C GLU A 26 9.19 8.71 0.04
N ALA A 27 9.81 8.98 1.19
CA ALA A 27 11.08 8.35 1.56
C ALA A 27 10.93 6.84 1.75
N ASN A 28 9.81 6.39 2.32
CA ASN A 28 9.54 4.97 2.51
C ASN A 28 9.35 4.27 1.16
N PHE A 29 8.63 4.89 0.21
CA PHE A 29 8.51 4.39 -1.16
C PHE A 29 9.87 4.21 -1.83
N LYS A 30 10.71 5.25 -1.81
CA LYS A 30 12.06 5.24 -2.42
C LYS A 30 13.01 4.22 -1.80
N MET A 31 12.79 3.84 -0.55
CA MET A 31 13.58 2.81 0.12
C MET A 31 13.18 1.40 -0.35
N ILE A 32 11.94 1.21 -0.79
CA ILE A 32 11.42 -0.08 -1.28
C ILE A 32 11.69 -0.23 -2.78
N ASP A 33 11.57 0.85 -3.55
CA ASP A 33 11.93 0.94 -4.97
C ASP A 33 13.47 0.85 -5.14
N LEU A 34 13.98 -0.38 -5.17
CA LEU A 34 15.41 -0.69 -5.09
C LEU A 34 16.13 -0.33 -6.38
N ASN A 35 15.44 -0.41 -7.52
CA ASN A 35 16.01 -0.10 -8.82
C ASN A 35 15.74 1.36 -9.26
N SER A 36 14.96 2.12 -8.50
CA SER A 36 14.59 3.51 -8.76
C SER A 36 13.83 3.72 -10.08
N ASP A 37 13.02 2.74 -10.49
CA ASP A 37 12.17 2.85 -11.69
C ASP A 37 10.82 3.53 -11.41
N GLY A 38 10.54 3.84 -10.15
CA GLY A 38 9.30 4.48 -9.71
C GLY A 38 8.13 3.50 -9.53
N ILE A 39 8.40 2.19 -9.48
CA ILE A 39 7.42 1.12 -9.36
C ILE A 39 7.91 0.11 -8.33
N ILE A 40 7.13 -0.08 -7.25
CA ILE A 40 7.39 -1.21 -6.34
C ILE A 40 6.81 -2.47 -6.97
N ASN A 41 7.67 -3.36 -7.47
CA ASN A 41 7.28 -4.64 -8.03
C ASN A 41 7.17 -5.74 -6.95
N LEU A 42 6.80 -6.96 -7.36
CA LEU A 42 6.62 -8.08 -6.44
C LEU A 42 7.92 -8.48 -5.71
N GLU A 43 9.07 -8.44 -6.38
CA GLU A 43 10.35 -8.84 -5.79
C GLU A 43 10.81 -7.85 -4.72
N GLU A 44 10.63 -6.56 -4.97
CA GLU A 44 10.94 -5.49 -4.02
C GLU A 44 10.01 -5.54 -2.80
N TYR A 45 8.71 -5.75 -3.03
CA TYR A 45 7.75 -5.94 -1.95
C TYR A 45 8.10 -7.19 -1.10
N ARG A 46 8.46 -8.31 -1.74
CA ARG A 46 8.93 -9.51 -1.04
C ARG A 46 10.15 -9.21 -0.18
N TYR A 47 11.18 -8.61 -0.77
CA TYR A 47 12.41 -8.25 -0.05
C TYR A 47 12.11 -7.34 1.15
N ASN A 48 11.22 -6.36 0.98
CA ASN A 48 10.81 -5.50 2.07
C ASN A 48 10.11 -6.25 3.20
N CYS A 49 9.24 -7.21 2.88
CA CYS A 49 8.53 -8.00 3.88
C CYS A 49 9.48 -8.94 4.63
N ILE A 50 10.26 -9.75 3.93
CA ILE A 50 11.09 -10.79 4.56
C ILE A 50 12.24 -10.21 5.41
N THR A 51 12.60 -8.94 5.22
CA THR A 51 13.58 -8.24 6.06
C THR A 51 13.00 -7.71 7.36
N ARG A 52 11.67 -7.73 7.53
CA ARG A 52 10.95 -7.15 8.68
C ARG A 52 10.11 -8.16 9.46
N ILE A 53 9.67 -9.22 8.81
CA ILE A 53 8.83 -10.27 9.39
C ILE A 53 9.38 -11.65 9.01
N ALA A 54 9.24 -12.60 9.93
CA ALA A 54 9.43 -14.01 9.60
C ALA A 54 8.24 -14.48 8.76
N VAL A 55 8.50 -15.19 7.67
CA VAL A 55 7.49 -15.70 6.75
C VAL A 55 7.82 -17.16 6.46
N ASP A 56 6.85 -18.05 6.64
CA ASP A 56 7.03 -19.49 6.43
C ASP A 56 6.88 -19.90 4.95
N ASP A 57 5.93 -19.29 4.23
CA ASP A 57 5.73 -19.49 2.79
C ASP A 57 5.71 -18.14 2.05
N ILE A 58 6.59 -17.96 1.08
CA ILE A 58 6.65 -16.73 0.28
C ILE A 58 5.33 -16.44 -0.46
N LYS A 59 4.50 -17.47 -0.72
CA LYS A 59 3.19 -17.29 -1.37
C LYS A 59 2.25 -16.40 -0.59
N VAL A 60 2.29 -16.39 0.75
CA VAL A 60 1.43 -15.48 1.53
C VAL A 60 1.81 -14.01 1.30
N VAL A 61 3.07 -13.74 0.99
CA VAL A 61 3.56 -12.41 0.62
C VAL A 61 3.05 -12.05 -0.77
N ASP A 62 3.09 -12.97 -1.73
CA ASP A 62 2.54 -12.77 -3.08
C ASP A 62 1.06 -12.47 -3.05
N GLU A 63 0.30 -13.19 -2.24
CA GLU A 63 -1.13 -12.95 -2.02
C GLU A 63 -1.37 -11.56 -1.41
N GLY A 64 -0.57 -11.18 -0.41
CA GLY A 64 -0.56 -9.84 0.17
C GLY A 64 -0.31 -8.75 -0.87
N PHE A 65 0.67 -8.94 -1.76
CA PHE A 65 0.95 -8.00 -2.85
C PHE A 65 -0.21 -7.92 -3.84
N ASN A 66 -0.78 -9.05 -4.23
CA ASN A 66 -1.93 -9.10 -5.13
C ASN A 66 -3.15 -8.36 -4.60
N ARG A 67 -3.32 -8.28 -3.27
CA ARG A 67 -4.36 -7.46 -2.64
C ARG A 67 -4.12 -5.96 -2.82
N LEU A 68 -2.87 -5.50 -2.83
CA LEU A 68 -2.51 -4.08 -2.95
C LEU A 68 -2.77 -3.52 -4.35
N LEU A 69 -2.61 -4.36 -5.36
CA LEU A 69 -2.93 -4.02 -6.75
C LEU A 69 -4.41 -3.62 -6.86
N ASN A 70 -4.72 -2.64 -7.71
CA ASN A 70 -6.08 -2.14 -7.94
C ASN A 70 -7.02 -3.18 -8.58
N VAL A 71 -7.46 -4.21 -7.83
CA VAL A 71 -8.28 -5.31 -8.33
C VAL A 71 -9.79 -5.11 -8.06
N LEU A 72 -10.16 -4.31 -7.05
CA LEU A 72 -11.51 -4.36 -6.45
C LEU A 72 -12.48 -3.19 -6.75
N MET A 73 -12.06 -2.13 -7.46
CA MET A 73 -12.99 -1.05 -7.84
C MET A 73 -13.31 -1.09 -9.33
N LYS A 74 -14.54 -1.52 -9.64
CA LYS A 74 -15.05 -1.78 -11.00
C LYS A 74 -15.06 -0.58 -11.98
N ASN A 75 -14.74 0.64 -11.56
CA ASN A 75 -15.10 1.86 -12.31
C ASN A 75 -13.99 2.91 -12.52
N MET A 76 -12.70 2.59 -12.37
CA MET A 76 -11.63 3.51 -12.78
C MET A 76 -10.48 2.72 -13.41
N SER A 77 -10.19 3.01 -14.70
CA SER A 77 -9.11 2.47 -15.56
C SER A 77 -8.40 1.20 -15.06
N ARG A 78 -8.97 0.04 -15.39
CA ARG A 78 -8.77 -1.27 -14.73
C ARG A 78 -7.45 -2.00 -15.01
N ASP A 79 -6.42 -1.30 -15.48
CA ASP A 79 -5.28 -1.97 -16.13
C ASP A 79 -3.90 -1.34 -15.87
N ASP A 80 -3.78 -0.26 -15.09
CA ASP A 80 -2.50 0.45 -14.98
C ASP A 80 -1.45 -0.32 -14.16
N ASP A 81 -1.72 -0.68 -12.90
CA ASP A 81 -0.66 -1.21 -12.02
C ASP A 81 -0.13 -2.59 -12.45
N ARG A 82 -1.01 -3.52 -12.86
CA ARG A 82 -0.58 -4.85 -13.36
C ARG A 82 0.12 -4.77 -14.72
N LYS A 83 -0.28 -3.86 -15.61
CA LYS A 83 0.45 -3.65 -16.88
C LYS A 83 1.78 -2.94 -16.66
N ARG A 84 1.86 -2.08 -15.64
CA ARG A 84 3.09 -1.38 -15.24
C ARG A 84 4.04 -2.26 -14.43
N GLY A 85 3.55 -3.35 -13.86
CA GLY A 85 4.37 -4.32 -13.12
C GLY A 85 4.44 -4.09 -11.61
N GLY A 86 3.65 -3.17 -11.03
CA GLY A 86 3.69 -2.90 -9.59
C GLY A 86 2.98 -1.62 -9.15
N LEU A 87 3.33 -1.14 -7.94
CA LEU A 87 2.73 0.02 -7.29
C LEU A 87 3.48 1.30 -7.65
N THR A 88 2.78 2.28 -8.21
CA THR A 88 3.30 3.65 -8.35
C THR A 88 3.28 4.38 -7.00
N LEU A 89 4.05 5.48 -6.89
CA LEU A 89 4.01 6.35 -5.70
C LEU A 89 2.59 6.84 -5.36
N SER A 90 1.78 7.19 -6.37
CA SER A 90 0.39 7.62 -6.18
C SER A 90 -0.44 6.52 -5.51
N ARG A 91 -0.33 5.28 -6.00
CA ARG A 91 -1.02 4.13 -5.42
C ARG A 91 -0.51 3.82 -4.01
N TYR A 92 0.79 3.93 -3.78
CA TYR A 92 1.38 3.76 -2.46
C TYR A 92 0.81 4.76 -1.44
N GLN A 93 0.68 6.04 -1.81
CA GLN A 93 0.09 7.08 -0.95
C GLN A 93 -1.38 6.82 -0.61
N GLU A 94 -2.16 6.31 -1.55
CA GLU A 94 -3.55 5.88 -1.34
C GLU A 94 -3.63 4.71 -0.35
N LEU A 95 -2.82 3.66 -0.57
CA LEU A 95 -2.74 2.50 0.31
C LEU A 95 -2.29 2.88 1.72
N TYR A 96 -1.35 3.81 1.85
CA TYR A 96 -0.91 4.33 3.14
C TYR A 96 -2.05 5.02 3.90
N SER A 97 -2.87 5.80 3.19
CA SER A 97 -4.04 6.45 3.78
C SER A 97 -5.05 5.43 4.30
N HIS A 98 -5.25 4.35 3.53
CA HIS A 98 -6.08 3.24 3.96
C HIS A 98 -5.53 2.55 5.19
N TYR A 99 -4.23 2.23 5.22
CA TYR A 99 -3.58 1.58 6.35
C TYR A 99 -3.74 2.36 7.65
N LEU A 100 -3.62 3.69 7.61
CA LEU A 100 -3.72 4.53 8.81
C LEU A 100 -5.15 4.82 9.27
N GLY A 101 -6.11 4.78 8.35
CA GLY A 101 -7.45 5.34 8.58
C GLY A 101 -8.62 4.39 8.35
N ASN A 102 -8.39 3.17 7.86
CA ASN A 102 -9.44 2.20 7.59
C ASN A 102 -9.35 1.00 8.55
N LEU A 103 -10.42 0.76 9.30
CA LEU A 103 -10.55 -0.35 10.24
C LEU A 103 -11.09 -1.64 9.58
N ASP A 104 -11.49 -1.60 8.30
CA ASP A 104 -11.93 -2.77 7.57
C ASP A 104 -10.75 -3.64 7.15
N GLU A 105 -10.64 -4.84 7.73
CA GLU A 105 -9.61 -5.85 7.41
C GLU A 105 -9.65 -6.32 5.95
N LYS A 106 -10.77 -6.11 5.24
CA LYS A 106 -10.88 -6.42 3.81
C LYS A 106 -10.24 -5.35 2.94
N ASN A 107 -9.91 -4.18 3.49
CA ASN A 107 -9.28 -3.12 2.73
C ASN A 107 -7.90 -3.59 2.23
N PRO A 108 -7.51 -3.26 0.98
CA PRO A 108 -6.21 -3.67 0.44
C PRO A 108 -5.01 -3.14 1.24
N GLY A 109 -5.09 -1.95 1.80
CA GLY A 109 -4.00 -1.29 2.52
C GLY A 109 -3.51 -2.05 3.76
N VAL A 110 -4.30 -2.96 4.32
CA VAL A 110 -3.88 -3.74 5.51
C VAL A 110 -2.66 -4.63 5.24
N THR A 111 -2.39 -4.98 3.99
CA THR A 111 -1.22 -5.77 3.61
C THR A 111 -0.07 -4.91 3.11
N LEU A 112 -0.07 -3.58 3.29
CA LEU A 112 0.98 -2.70 2.76
C LEU A 112 2.38 -3.02 3.31
N PHE A 113 2.46 -3.59 4.51
CA PHE A 113 3.72 -3.94 5.17
C PHE A 113 3.89 -5.45 5.39
N GLY A 114 3.18 -6.27 4.61
CA GLY A 114 3.25 -7.72 4.70
C GLY A 114 1.89 -8.38 4.95
N PRO A 115 1.84 -9.73 4.88
CA PRO A 115 0.66 -10.50 5.24
C PRO A 115 0.27 -10.32 6.71
N LEU A 116 -1.02 -10.50 7.02
CA LEU A 116 -1.55 -10.40 8.39
C LEU A 116 -1.40 -11.71 9.19
N ASN A 117 -1.34 -12.84 8.48
CA ASN A 117 -1.19 -14.17 9.04
C ASN A 117 -0.05 -14.89 8.31
N ASN A 118 0.71 -15.69 9.05
CA ASN A 118 1.79 -16.53 8.55
C ASN A 118 1.31 -17.97 8.42
#